data_AF-A0A2Y9L5S9-F1
#
_entry.id   AF-A0A2Y9L5S9-F1
#
_cell.length_a   1.000
_cell.length_b   1.000
_cell.length_c   1.000
_cell.angle_alpha   90.00
_cell.angle_beta   90.00
_cell.angle_gamma   90.00
#
_symmetry.space_group_name_H-M   'P 1'
#
loop_
_entity.id
_entity.type
_entity.pdbx_description
1 polymer ?
#
loop_
_entity_poly.entity_id
_entity_poly.type
_entity_poly.pdbx_seq_one_letter_code
_entity_poly.pdbx_strand_id
1 'polypeptide(L)'
;MRLMPTCRPFPYSWVFLVKKGYQDTDTSLQSSIITKVKGVTFTNTSELGERLWDVADYVIPPQGENVFFVVTNLIVTPNQRQETCAESESIPDAWCYTDSDCPSGDPVVAGNGVKTGRCLRVGNMQRGTCEIFAWCPVETKSRPVKPLLGKAEDFTVYIKNFIRFPKFNFSKTNVLDTKDRAFLKSCQFGPKNPYCPIFRLGSVVSWTGSNFQEIALQGGVIGIQIEWDCDLDKAPSECNPHYSFSRLDNKFSENSISSGYNFRFAKYYRDGAGVEFRTLMKAYGIRFDVMVNGKAGKFSIIPTIINIGSGVALMGAGAFFCDLVLIYFIKKSHFYRDKKYEEVRILRVPPGLAESSQQGRTPEAEEAEQPEVHHGGGSQKGNGCPCQQLLEPVSPHRAACLLCSPSIRIIAVPPSTRLTLPATSLSSSYV
;
A
#
# COMPACT_ATOMS: atom_id res chain seq x y z
N MET A 1 33.40 -5.07 -41.38
CA MET A 1 32.11 -4.77 -40.71
C MET A 1 32.26 -5.15 -39.23
N ARG A 2 32.71 -4.23 -38.37
CA ARG A 2 32.83 -4.45 -36.92
C ARG A 2 31.60 -3.83 -36.24
N LEU A 3 30.47 -4.54 -36.24
CA LEU A 3 29.26 -4.15 -35.49
C LEU A 3 29.20 -4.81 -34.10
N MET A 4 30.07 -5.77 -33.80
CA MET A 4 30.19 -6.36 -32.48
C MET A 4 30.81 -5.49 -31.36
N PRO A 5 31.57 -4.39 -31.59
CA PRO A 5 32.10 -3.60 -30.47
C PRO A 5 31.04 -2.73 -29.77
N THR A 6 29.95 -2.36 -30.45
CA THR A 6 28.90 -1.51 -29.87
C THR A 6 27.83 -2.31 -29.10
N CYS A 7 27.80 -3.64 -29.29
CA CYS A 7 26.96 -4.58 -28.53
C CYS A 7 27.77 -5.33 -27.43
N ARG A 8 28.69 -4.66 -26.74
CA ARG A 8 29.25 -5.02 -25.42
C ARG A 8 29.36 -3.74 -24.58
N PRO A 9 29.20 -3.73 -23.25
CA PRO A 9 28.35 -4.50 -22.36
C PRO A 9 27.30 -3.56 -21.72
N PHE A 10 26.87 -2.48 -22.37
CA PHE A 10 26.05 -1.45 -21.72
C PHE A 10 24.72 -1.98 -21.17
N PRO A 11 23.88 -2.71 -21.94
CA PRO A 11 22.65 -3.28 -21.40
C PRO A 11 22.92 -4.39 -20.38
N TYR A 12 23.94 -5.23 -20.62
CA TYR A 12 24.26 -6.34 -19.71
C TYR A 12 24.79 -5.85 -18.36
N SER A 13 25.74 -4.91 -18.37
CA SER A 13 26.29 -4.30 -17.15
C SER A 13 25.24 -3.47 -16.43
N TRP A 14 24.36 -2.77 -17.14
CA TRP A 14 23.24 -2.05 -16.53
C TRP A 14 22.25 -3.01 -15.83
N VAL A 15 21.84 -4.08 -16.51
CA VAL A 15 20.89 -5.06 -15.95
C VAL A 15 21.50 -5.81 -14.77
N PHE A 16 22.75 -6.25 -14.87
CA PHE A 16 23.40 -7.00 -13.81
C PHE A 16 23.91 -6.12 -12.67
N LEU A 17 24.59 -5.01 -12.93
CA LEU A 17 25.19 -4.19 -11.87
C LEU A 17 24.23 -3.15 -11.30
N VAL A 18 23.47 -2.45 -12.15
CA VAL A 18 22.59 -1.36 -11.70
C VAL A 18 21.22 -1.86 -11.27
N LYS A 19 20.60 -2.74 -12.06
CA LYS A 19 19.31 -3.34 -11.72
C LYS A 19 19.43 -4.60 -10.85
N LYS A 20 20.65 -5.05 -10.55
CA LYS A 20 20.93 -6.24 -9.73
C LYS A 20 20.13 -7.46 -10.18
N GLY A 21 20.06 -7.72 -11.50
CA GLY A 21 19.30 -8.83 -12.07
C GLY A 21 19.76 -10.24 -11.62
N TYR A 22 20.88 -10.35 -10.91
CA TYR A 22 21.32 -11.60 -10.28
C TYR A 22 20.67 -11.87 -8.92
N GLN A 23 19.99 -10.88 -8.35
CA GLN A 23 19.31 -11.01 -7.07
C GLN A 23 17.85 -11.41 -7.27
N ASP A 24 17.38 -12.30 -6.41
CA ASP A 24 15.96 -12.45 -6.17
C ASP A 24 15.53 -11.39 -5.15
N THR A 25 14.33 -10.84 -5.33
CA THR A 25 13.81 -9.75 -4.50
C THR A 25 12.64 -10.22 -3.65
N ASP A 26 12.56 -9.70 -2.43
CA ASP A 26 11.43 -9.85 -1.52
C ASP A 26 10.86 -8.47 -1.19
N THR A 27 9.61 -8.25 -1.58
CA THR A 27 8.82 -7.04 -1.26
C THR A 27 7.78 -7.32 -0.18
N SER A 28 7.66 -8.57 0.31
CA SER A 28 6.70 -8.98 1.33
C SER A 28 7.19 -8.66 2.75
N LEU A 29 7.51 -7.38 2.98
CA LEU A 29 8.00 -6.90 4.25
C LEU A 29 6.96 -7.08 5.37
N GLN A 30 7.31 -7.84 6.40
CA GLN A 30 6.57 -7.84 7.65
C GLN A 30 7.19 -6.77 8.56
N SER A 31 6.38 -5.82 9.05
CA SER A 31 6.85 -4.75 9.92
C SER A 31 6.02 -4.66 11.20
N SER A 32 6.68 -4.30 12.30
CA SER A 32 6.06 -3.98 13.58
C SER A 32 6.62 -2.65 14.05
N ILE A 33 5.73 -1.75 14.49
CA ILE A 33 6.08 -0.38 14.89
C ILE A 33 5.59 -0.18 16.31
N ILE A 34 6.45 0.42 17.13
CA ILE A 34 6.11 0.86 18.48
C ILE A 34 6.52 2.32 18.60
N THR A 35 5.58 3.17 18.98
CA THR A 35 5.80 4.60 19.16
C THR A 35 5.64 4.97 20.63
N LYS A 36 6.52 5.85 21.12
CA LYS A 36 6.44 6.38 22.49
C LYS A 36 6.80 7.84 22.50
N VAL A 37 5.82 8.68 22.80
CA VAL A 37 6.02 10.12 22.94
C VAL A 37 6.45 10.45 24.37
N LYS A 38 7.29 11.47 24.53
CA LYS A 38 7.72 12.02 25.80
C LYS A 38 7.72 13.55 25.73
N GLY A 39 7.18 14.15 26.77
CA GLY A 39 7.07 15.59 26.91
C GLY A 39 6.13 15.91 28.06
N VAL A 40 6.31 17.08 28.66
CA VAL A 40 5.35 17.65 29.60
C VAL A 40 5.23 19.13 29.30
N THR A 41 4.04 19.67 29.45
CA THR A 41 3.85 21.12 29.37
C THR A 41 2.88 21.59 30.42
N PHE A 42 3.06 22.82 30.86
CA PHE A 42 2.19 23.48 31.82
C PHE A 42 1.40 24.57 31.11
N THR A 43 0.11 24.66 31.41
CA THR A 43 -0.78 25.70 30.91
C THR A 43 -1.50 26.34 32.08
N ASN A 44 -1.59 27.67 32.07
CA ASN A 44 -2.42 28.44 33.00
C ASN A 44 -3.40 29.26 32.16
N THR A 45 -4.67 28.83 32.12
CA THR A 45 -5.72 29.54 31.40
C THR A 45 -6.90 29.79 32.31
N SER A 46 -7.64 30.87 32.08
CA SER A 46 -8.80 31.25 32.90
C SER A 46 -9.88 30.16 32.96
N GLU A 47 -9.95 29.28 31.97
CA GLU A 47 -10.98 28.24 31.84
C GLU A 47 -10.60 26.90 32.49
N LEU A 48 -9.34 26.49 32.36
CA LEU A 48 -8.84 25.19 32.84
C LEU A 48 -7.98 25.33 34.10
N GLY A 49 -7.68 26.57 34.51
CA GLY A 49 -6.76 26.88 35.60
C GLY A 49 -5.34 26.43 35.29
N GLU A 50 -4.60 26.18 36.36
CA GLU A 50 -3.25 25.61 36.31
C GLU A 50 -3.34 24.11 36.05
N ARG A 51 -2.82 23.66 34.89
CA ARG A 51 -2.85 22.26 34.50
C ARG A 51 -1.52 21.81 33.92
N LEU A 52 -1.04 20.67 34.41
CA LEU A 52 0.06 19.91 33.81
C LEU A 52 -0.51 18.95 32.77
N TRP A 53 0.10 18.92 31.60
CA TRP A 53 -0.20 17.99 30.52
C TRP A 53 0.94 17.00 30.37
N ASP A 54 0.62 15.71 30.44
CA ASP A 54 1.54 14.62 30.23
C ASP A 54 1.10 13.72 29.06
N VAL A 55 1.89 12.69 28.79
CA VAL A 55 1.68 11.77 27.66
C VAL A 55 0.29 11.13 27.69
N ALA A 56 -0.28 10.86 28.86
CA ALA A 56 -1.59 10.23 28.97
C ALA A 56 -2.74 11.19 28.62
N ASP A 57 -2.53 12.50 28.76
CA ASP A 57 -3.54 13.51 28.46
C ASP A 57 -3.55 13.90 26.98
N TYR A 58 -2.38 14.04 26.34
CA TYR A 58 -2.28 14.60 24.98
C TYR A 58 -2.01 13.58 23.87
N VAL A 59 -1.70 12.31 24.17
CA VAL A 59 -1.45 11.27 23.15
C VAL A 59 -2.63 10.31 23.04
N ILE A 60 -3.15 10.17 21.82
CA ILE A 60 -4.29 9.32 21.52
C ILE A 60 -4.01 8.54 20.22
N PRO A 61 -4.23 7.23 20.13
CA PRO A 61 -4.49 6.30 21.23
C PRO A 61 -3.18 6.04 22.05
N PRO A 62 -3.26 5.71 23.35
CA PRO A 62 -2.08 5.52 24.20
C PRO A 62 -1.28 4.24 23.91
N GLN A 63 -1.82 3.30 23.12
CA GLN A 63 -1.23 1.99 22.83
C GLN A 63 0.09 2.07 22.05
N GLY A 64 0.35 3.17 21.33
CA GLY A 64 1.64 3.39 20.67
C GLY A 64 1.87 2.50 19.45
N GLU A 65 0.93 2.50 18.51
CA GLU A 65 0.97 1.73 17.27
C GLU A 65 1.67 2.51 16.12
N ASN A 66 1.35 2.17 14.87
CA ASN A 66 1.83 2.86 13.66
C ASN A 66 1.21 4.25 13.48
N VAL A 67 0.10 4.54 14.15
CA VAL A 67 -0.57 5.85 14.13
C VAL A 67 -0.69 6.38 15.54
N PHE A 68 -0.28 7.63 15.74
CA PHE A 68 -0.48 8.33 17.01
C PHE A 68 -0.85 9.78 16.76
N PHE A 69 -1.68 10.34 17.63
CA PHE A 69 -2.13 11.72 17.58
C PHE A 69 -1.64 12.48 18.80
N VAL A 70 -1.12 13.67 18.59
CA VAL A 70 -0.64 14.59 19.62
C VAL A 70 -1.55 15.81 19.64
N VAL A 71 -2.29 15.99 20.74
CA VAL A 71 -3.14 17.16 20.98
C VAL A 71 -2.26 18.40 21.08
N THR A 72 -2.53 19.41 20.26
CA THR A 72 -1.83 20.71 20.29
C THR A 72 -2.75 21.84 20.72
N ASN A 73 -4.05 21.69 20.50
CA ASN A 73 -5.06 22.66 20.91
C ASN A 73 -6.36 21.94 21.30
N LEU A 74 -7.11 22.54 22.22
CA LEU A 74 -8.22 21.85 22.88
C LEU A 74 -9.32 22.83 23.26
N ILE A 75 -10.57 22.46 22.99
CA ILE A 75 -11.76 23.14 23.50
C ILE A 75 -12.43 22.19 24.50
N VAL A 76 -12.66 22.69 25.71
CA VAL A 76 -13.27 21.92 26.79
C VAL A 76 -14.60 22.55 27.18
N THR A 77 -15.64 21.71 27.18
CA THR A 77 -16.99 22.03 27.68
C THR A 77 -17.28 21.13 28.88
N PRO A 78 -17.01 21.59 30.10
CA PRO A 78 -17.19 20.79 31.31
C PRO A 78 -18.66 20.67 31.70
N ASN A 79 -18.96 19.70 32.57
CA ASN A 79 -20.24 19.55 33.27
C ASN A 79 -21.48 19.51 32.36
N GLN A 80 -21.36 18.91 31.17
CA GLN A 80 -22.52 18.68 30.33
C GLN A 80 -23.47 17.67 30.96
N ARG A 81 -24.76 18.01 31.03
CA ARG A 81 -25.86 17.15 31.48
C ARG A 81 -26.91 17.00 30.39
N GLN A 82 -27.71 15.94 30.44
CA GLN A 82 -28.81 15.75 29.49
C GLN A 82 -30.00 16.62 29.92
N GLU A 83 -30.12 17.79 29.30
CA GLU A 83 -31.11 18.80 29.63
C GLU A 83 -31.58 19.52 28.35
N THR A 84 -32.49 20.47 28.49
CA THR A 84 -32.94 21.34 27.41
C THR A 84 -32.18 22.66 27.41
N CYS A 85 -31.56 23.02 26.30
CA CYS A 85 -30.86 24.30 26.15
C CYS A 85 -30.94 24.83 24.71
N ALA A 86 -30.55 26.08 24.52
CA ALA A 86 -30.37 26.68 23.20
C ALA A 86 -29.25 25.96 22.42
N GLU A 87 -29.49 25.69 21.13
CA GLU A 87 -28.47 25.19 20.21
C GLU A 87 -27.46 26.29 19.82
N SER A 88 -26.29 25.91 19.32
CA SER A 88 -25.25 26.83 18.90
C SER A 88 -25.66 27.69 17.70
N GLU A 89 -25.41 29.00 17.79
CA GLU A 89 -25.61 29.97 16.70
C GLU A 89 -24.79 29.67 15.44
N SER A 90 -23.75 28.83 15.54
CA SER A 90 -22.91 28.42 14.41
C SER A 90 -23.62 27.48 13.43
N ILE A 91 -24.77 26.91 13.81
CA ILE A 91 -25.50 25.93 13.01
C ILE A 91 -26.68 26.64 12.30
N PRO A 92 -26.69 26.69 10.95
CA PRO A 92 -27.75 27.39 10.21
C PRO A 92 -29.16 26.82 10.45
N ASP A 93 -29.29 25.49 10.59
CA ASP A 93 -30.57 24.82 10.85
C ASP A 93 -31.11 25.04 12.28
N ALA A 94 -30.30 25.63 13.16
CA ALA A 94 -30.71 25.96 14.52
C ALA A 94 -31.38 27.34 14.61
N TRP A 95 -31.28 28.18 13.57
CA TRP A 95 -31.83 29.53 13.60
C TRP A 95 -33.36 29.51 13.51
N CYS A 96 -33.99 30.32 14.36
CA CYS A 96 -35.44 30.46 14.38
C CYS A 96 -35.84 31.93 14.58
N TYR A 97 -36.99 32.28 14.02
CA TYR A 97 -37.68 33.53 14.30
C TYR A 97 -38.94 33.25 15.12
N THR A 98 -39.65 32.17 14.81
CA THR A 98 -40.86 31.72 15.52
C THR A 98 -40.75 30.28 15.97
N ASP A 99 -41.56 29.88 16.96
CA ASP A 99 -41.59 28.51 17.48
C ASP A 99 -41.93 27.47 16.40
N SER A 100 -42.66 27.87 15.36
CA SER A 100 -42.95 27.04 14.18
C SER A 100 -41.71 26.61 13.40
N ASP A 101 -40.62 27.36 13.49
CA ASP A 101 -39.37 27.06 12.77
C ASP A 101 -38.59 25.91 13.44
N CYS A 102 -38.99 25.55 14.67
CA CYS A 102 -38.40 24.50 15.47
C CYS A 102 -39.37 23.32 15.64
N PRO A 103 -39.63 22.50 14.61
CA PRO A 103 -40.55 21.37 14.73
C PRO A 103 -40.09 20.40 15.83
N SER A 104 -40.99 20.11 16.77
CA SER A 104 -40.69 19.23 17.91
C SER A 104 -40.44 17.80 17.45
N GLY A 105 -39.36 17.20 17.94
CA GLY A 105 -38.97 15.82 17.64
C GLY A 105 -37.99 15.68 16.47
N ASP A 106 -37.74 16.76 15.72
CA ASP A 106 -36.80 16.74 14.61
C ASP A 106 -35.36 16.97 15.10
N PRO A 107 -34.38 16.14 14.67
CA PRO A 107 -32.98 16.38 14.97
C PRO A 107 -32.47 17.60 14.19
N VAL A 108 -31.60 18.40 14.81
CA VAL A 108 -30.93 19.51 14.11
C VAL A 108 -29.90 18.95 13.14
N VAL A 109 -29.97 19.34 11.87
CA VAL A 109 -29.02 18.89 10.84
C VAL A 109 -27.63 19.45 11.15
N ALA A 110 -26.64 18.55 11.30
CA ALA A 110 -25.28 18.89 11.76
C ALA A 110 -25.23 19.57 13.15
N GLY A 111 -26.28 19.41 13.97
CA GLY A 111 -26.35 19.92 15.33
C GLY A 111 -26.05 18.89 16.42
N ASN A 112 -26.37 19.24 17.65
CA ASN A 112 -25.99 18.53 18.87
C ASN A 112 -27.15 17.75 19.50
N GLY A 113 -28.40 17.97 19.09
CA GLY A 113 -29.58 17.35 19.70
C GLY A 113 -30.87 17.47 18.89
N VAL A 114 -32.00 17.27 19.59
CA VAL A 114 -33.35 17.19 19.01
C VAL A 114 -34.18 18.41 19.43
N LYS A 115 -34.87 19.05 18.48
CA LYS A 115 -35.69 20.25 18.68
C LYS A 115 -36.90 19.94 19.59
N THR A 116 -37.19 20.82 20.53
CA THR A 116 -38.30 20.66 21.50
C THR A 116 -39.60 21.35 21.09
N GLY A 117 -39.60 22.21 20.06
CA GLY A 117 -40.77 23.01 19.70
C GLY A 117 -40.67 24.50 19.99
N ARG A 118 -39.60 24.97 20.66
CA ARG A 118 -39.48 26.37 21.14
C ARG A 118 -38.32 27.11 20.52
N CYS A 119 -38.50 28.39 20.24
CA CYS A 119 -37.46 29.30 19.77
C CYS A 119 -36.96 30.18 20.93
N LEU A 120 -35.70 30.03 21.32
CA LEU A 120 -35.08 30.83 22.38
C LEU A 120 -34.41 32.07 21.76
N ARG A 121 -34.88 33.26 22.14
CA ARG A 121 -34.31 34.54 21.69
C ARG A 121 -33.39 35.12 22.75
N VAL A 122 -32.20 35.57 22.33
CA VAL A 122 -31.24 36.24 23.22
C VAL A 122 -31.51 37.75 23.20
N GLY A 123 -32.09 38.27 24.28
CA GLY A 123 -32.42 39.70 24.42
C GLY A 123 -33.51 40.19 23.46
N ASN A 124 -33.40 41.44 22.99
CA ASN A 124 -34.37 42.07 22.08
C ASN A 124 -34.13 41.74 20.59
N MET A 125 -33.30 40.73 20.29
CA MET A 125 -33.00 40.34 18.91
C MET A 125 -34.17 39.56 18.31
N GLN A 126 -34.52 39.85 17.06
CA GLN A 126 -35.56 39.09 16.32
C GLN A 126 -35.10 37.67 15.97
N ARG A 127 -33.80 37.41 16.00
CA ARG A 127 -33.17 36.12 15.69
C ARG A 127 -32.90 35.36 16.99
N GLY A 128 -33.36 34.12 17.05
CA GLY A 128 -33.09 33.18 18.14
C GLY A 128 -32.51 31.86 17.63
N THR A 129 -32.34 30.93 18.55
CA THR A 129 -31.93 29.55 18.31
C THR A 129 -32.95 28.58 18.88
N CYS A 130 -33.21 27.48 18.19
CA CYS A 130 -34.12 26.45 18.69
C CYS A 130 -33.65 25.88 20.05
N GLU A 131 -34.60 25.64 20.93
CA GLU A 131 -34.40 24.83 22.13
C GLU A 131 -34.28 23.36 21.71
N ILE A 132 -33.26 22.70 22.23
CA ILE A 132 -32.95 21.30 21.94
C ILE A 132 -32.77 20.51 23.23
N PHE A 133 -33.15 19.23 23.19
CA PHE A 133 -32.75 18.24 24.18
C PHE A 133 -31.40 17.65 23.79
N ALA A 134 -30.37 17.93 24.59
CA ALA A 134 -28.99 17.59 24.28
C ALA A 134 -28.10 17.53 25.52
N TRP A 135 -26.80 17.35 25.30
CA TRP A 135 -25.78 17.55 26.34
C TRP A 135 -25.51 19.04 26.52
N CYS A 136 -26.11 19.62 27.54
CA CYS A 136 -26.11 21.05 27.83
C CYS A 136 -25.12 21.42 28.94
N PRO A 137 -24.38 22.55 28.81
CA PRO A 137 -24.43 23.52 27.71
C PRO A 137 -23.74 22.99 26.44
N VAL A 138 -24.23 23.40 25.26
CA VAL A 138 -23.61 23.06 23.97
C VAL A 138 -22.26 23.76 23.77
N GLU A 139 -21.43 23.22 22.88
CA GLU A 139 -20.14 23.82 22.52
C GLU A 139 -20.38 25.13 21.73
N THR A 140 -20.25 26.28 22.40
CA THR A 140 -20.39 27.61 21.79
C THR A 140 -19.06 28.29 21.48
N LYS A 141 -17.94 27.70 21.91
CA LYS A 141 -16.62 28.33 21.84
C LYS A 141 -16.04 28.30 20.43
N SER A 142 -15.60 29.45 19.97
CA SER A 142 -14.75 29.56 18.79
C SER A 142 -13.35 29.02 19.06
N ARG A 143 -12.65 28.64 17.99
CA ARG A 143 -11.28 28.10 18.08
C ARG A 143 -10.35 29.16 18.72
N PRO A 144 -9.50 28.78 19.69
CA PRO A 144 -8.51 29.69 20.26
C PRO A 144 -7.58 30.27 19.19
N VAL A 145 -7.25 31.55 19.30
CA VAL A 145 -6.34 32.26 18.36
C VAL A 145 -4.89 31.77 18.48
N LYS A 146 -4.52 31.21 19.63
CA LYS A 146 -3.18 30.63 19.89
C LYS A 146 -3.31 29.17 20.33
N PRO A 147 -2.37 28.29 19.94
CA PRO A 147 -2.43 26.89 20.31
C PRO A 147 -2.14 26.72 21.81
N LEU A 148 -3.03 26.01 22.51
CA LEU A 148 -2.91 25.80 23.96
C LEU A 148 -1.61 25.07 24.34
N LEU A 149 -1.20 24.07 23.57
CA LEU A 149 0.03 23.31 23.76
C LEU A 149 1.08 23.65 22.68
N GLY A 150 1.33 24.94 22.43
CA GLY A 150 2.37 25.37 21.48
C GLY A 150 3.79 24.87 21.82
N LYS A 151 4.06 24.58 23.10
CA LYS A 151 5.31 23.97 23.57
C LYS A 151 5.47 22.48 23.21
N ALA A 152 4.44 21.86 22.63
CA ALA A 152 4.53 20.48 22.14
C ALA A 152 5.56 20.32 21.00
N GLU A 153 6.03 21.42 20.42
CA GLU A 153 7.14 21.46 19.45
C GLU A 153 8.41 20.79 19.99
N ASP A 154 8.66 20.90 21.30
CA ASP A 154 9.83 20.34 21.98
C ASP A 154 9.66 18.89 22.43
N PHE A 155 8.49 18.31 22.20
CA PHE A 155 8.26 16.91 22.56
C PHE A 155 9.06 15.99 21.66
N THR A 156 9.36 14.82 22.20
CA THR A 156 10.13 13.80 21.50
C THR A 156 9.29 12.56 21.27
N VAL A 157 9.45 11.93 20.12
CA VAL A 157 8.88 10.61 19.82
C VAL A 157 10.00 9.61 19.60
N TYR A 158 9.93 8.51 20.33
CA TYR A 158 10.76 7.33 20.11
C TYR A 158 10.01 6.37 19.19
N ILE A 159 10.61 6.04 18.04
CA ILE A 159 10.05 5.11 17.07
C ILE A 159 10.94 3.87 17.01
N LYS A 160 10.40 2.75 17.45
CA LYS A 160 11.04 1.43 17.30
C LYS A 160 10.36 0.68 16.19
N ASN A 161 11.11 0.37 15.14
CA ASN A 161 10.64 -0.41 14.02
C ASN A 161 11.41 -1.74 13.94
N PHE A 162 10.67 -2.83 13.81
CA PHE A 162 11.18 -4.15 13.54
C PHE A 162 10.70 -4.60 12.16
N ILE A 163 11.62 -5.11 11.34
CA ILE A 163 11.35 -5.60 10.00
C ILE A 163 11.77 -7.06 9.87
N ARG A 164 11.01 -7.81 9.07
CA ARG A 164 11.34 -9.18 8.68
C ARG A 164 11.00 -9.39 7.20
N PHE A 165 11.98 -9.89 6.46
CA PHE A 165 11.80 -10.40 5.10
C PHE A 165 11.67 -11.93 5.17
N PRO A 166 10.44 -12.47 5.11
CA PRO A 166 10.18 -13.89 5.36
C PRO A 166 10.86 -14.78 4.31
N LYS A 167 10.96 -14.34 3.04
CA LYS A 167 11.56 -15.13 1.96
C LYS A 167 13.03 -15.46 2.23
N PHE A 168 13.76 -14.54 2.86
CA PHE A 168 15.17 -14.70 3.19
C PHE A 168 15.44 -14.99 4.66
N ASN A 169 14.38 -15.11 5.48
CA ASN A 169 14.42 -15.21 6.94
C ASN A 169 15.33 -14.17 7.60
N PHE A 170 15.40 -12.97 7.03
CA PHE A 170 16.19 -11.86 7.55
C PHE A 170 15.33 -10.98 8.45
N SER A 171 15.86 -10.57 9.60
CA SER A 171 15.18 -9.61 10.48
C SER A 171 16.16 -8.57 10.99
N LYS A 172 15.68 -7.33 11.14
CA LYS A 172 16.47 -6.21 11.65
C LYS A 172 15.57 -5.21 12.36
N THR A 173 16.16 -4.40 13.23
CA THR A 173 15.49 -3.26 13.85
C THR A 173 16.25 -1.96 13.55
N ASN A 174 15.54 -0.83 13.54
CA ASN A 174 16.16 0.48 13.35
C ASN A 174 17.05 0.92 14.52
N VAL A 175 16.87 0.30 15.69
CA VAL A 175 17.69 0.58 16.88
C VAL A 175 19.01 -0.18 16.74
N LEU A 176 20.12 0.54 16.62
CA LEU A 176 21.44 -0.07 16.58
C LEU A 176 21.68 -0.89 17.86
N ASP A 177 22.14 -2.13 17.71
CA ASP A 177 22.54 -3.00 18.81
C ASP A 177 23.85 -2.50 19.41
N THR A 178 23.72 -1.43 20.18
CA THR A 178 24.84 -0.72 20.79
C THR A 178 24.87 -1.07 22.27
N LYS A 179 26.02 -1.52 22.78
CA LYS A 179 26.23 -1.79 24.22
C LYS A 179 26.09 -0.53 25.08
N ASP A 180 26.04 0.64 24.45
CA ASP A 180 25.96 1.93 25.11
C ASP A 180 24.52 2.35 25.41
N ARG A 181 24.08 2.10 26.65
CA ARG A 181 22.79 2.57 27.16
C ARG A 181 22.71 4.10 27.28
N ALA A 182 23.84 4.82 27.23
CA ALA A 182 23.85 6.28 27.28
C ALA A 182 23.42 6.91 25.95
N PHE A 183 23.72 6.26 24.82
CA PHE A 183 23.35 6.75 23.49
C PHE A 183 21.83 7.02 23.37
N LEU A 184 20.99 6.07 23.78
CA LEU A 184 19.53 6.22 23.73
C LEU A 184 18.97 7.25 24.72
N LYS A 185 19.76 7.73 25.69
CA LYS A 185 19.32 8.76 26.64
C LYS A 185 19.52 10.17 26.11
N SER A 186 20.50 10.39 25.23
CA SER A 186 20.88 11.73 24.75
C SER A 186 20.75 11.92 23.24
N CYS A 187 20.64 10.85 22.45
CA CYS A 187 20.59 10.99 21.01
C CYS A 187 19.33 11.72 20.55
N GLN A 188 19.49 12.54 19.53
CA GLN A 188 18.39 13.13 18.77
C GLN A 188 18.67 12.94 17.29
N PHE A 189 17.63 12.57 16.54
CA PHE A 189 17.72 12.40 15.11
C PHE A 189 18.01 13.74 14.42
N GLY A 190 18.94 13.71 13.48
CA GLY A 190 19.29 14.85 12.64
C GLY A 190 20.39 14.48 11.65
N PRO A 191 20.86 15.42 10.82
CA PRO A 191 21.86 15.15 9.79
C PRO A 191 23.17 14.54 10.33
N LYS A 192 23.52 14.88 11.58
CA LYS A 192 24.71 14.35 12.26
C LYS A 192 24.51 12.93 12.82
N ASN A 193 23.27 12.58 13.20
CA ASN A 193 22.91 11.31 13.82
C ASN A 193 21.69 10.68 13.11
N PRO A 194 21.87 10.17 11.87
CA PRO A 194 20.76 9.69 11.04
C PRO A 194 20.13 8.37 11.54
N TYR A 195 20.76 7.68 12.49
CA TYR A 195 20.28 6.40 13.03
C TYR A 195 19.66 6.50 14.42
N CYS A 196 19.55 7.70 14.99
CA CYS A 196 18.87 7.85 16.28
C CYS A 196 17.34 7.67 16.10
N PRO A 197 16.68 6.82 16.90
CA PRO A 197 15.25 6.57 16.81
C PRO A 197 14.37 7.62 17.54
N ILE A 198 14.98 8.70 18.07
CA ILE A 198 14.30 9.75 18.84
C ILE A 198 14.21 11.02 18.00
N PHE A 199 12.99 11.46 17.73
CA PHE A 199 12.70 12.62 16.87
C PHE A 199 12.02 13.72 17.67
N ARG A 200 12.43 14.98 17.48
CA ARG A 200 11.72 16.16 18.02
C ARG A 200 10.55 16.50 17.11
N LEU A 201 9.34 16.69 17.66
CA LEU A 201 8.13 16.90 16.88
C LEU A 201 8.21 18.16 16.00
N GLY A 202 8.77 19.26 16.53
CA GLY A 202 9.00 20.47 15.75
C GLY A 202 9.90 20.24 14.54
N SER A 203 10.95 19.46 14.71
CA SER A 203 11.87 19.12 13.61
C SER A 203 11.19 18.27 12.55
N VAL A 204 10.39 17.27 12.95
CA VAL A 204 9.60 16.43 12.04
C VAL A 204 8.68 17.27 11.16
N VAL A 205 7.95 18.22 11.76
CA VAL A 205 7.05 19.13 11.01
C VAL A 205 7.85 20.10 10.13
N SER A 206 9.00 20.58 10.59
CA SER A 206 9.85 21.47 9.79
C SER A 206 10.40 20.79 8.54
N TRP A 207 10.73 19.49 8.60
CA TRP A 207 11.22 18.73 7.45
C TRP A 207 10.18 18.51 6.37
N THR A 208 8.88 18.65 6.68
CA THR A 208 7.82 18.66 5.66
C THR A 208 7.63 20.04 5.01
N GLY A 209 8.43 21.04 5.38
CA GLY A 209 8.30 22.42 4.90
C GLY A 209 7.07 23.15 5.45
N SER A 210 6.58 22.76 6.64
CA SER A 210 5.44 23.38 7.30
C SER A 210 5.83 24.00 8.65
N ASN A 211 5.05 25.00 9.10
CA ASN A 211 5.25 25.62 10.40
C ASN A 211 4.47 24.87 11.49
N PHE A 212 5.13 24.54 12.60
CA PHE A 212 4.51 23.82 13.71
C PHE A 212 3.35 24.62 14.33
N GLN A 213 3.48 25.93 14.51
CA GLN A 213 2.48 26.75 15.19
C GLN A 213 1.17 26.88 14.38
N GLU A 214 1.28 26.91 13.05
CA GLU A 214 0.12 26.95 12.15
C GLU A 214 -0.64 25.62 12.17
N ILE A 215 0.08 24.49 12.05
CA ILE A 215 -0.53 23.17 12.13
C ILE A 215 -1.08 22.92 13.54
N ALA A 216 -0.42 23.41 14.59
CA ALA A 216 -0.88 23.26 15.97
C ALA A 216 -2.24 23.93 16.22
N LEU A 217 -2.62 24.96 15.45
CA LEU A 217 -3.91 25.63 15.56
C LEU A 217 -5.05 24.84 14.92
N GLN A 218 -4.84 24.35 13.70
CA GLN A 218 -5.90 23.71 12.90
C GLN A 218 -5.90 22.19 13.01
N GLY A 219 -4.77 21.62 13.40
CA GLY A 219 -4.44 20.22 13.26
C GLY A 219 -3.98 19.87 11.85
N GLY A 220 -3.38 18.70 11.68
CA GLY A 220 -2.88 18.22 10.39
C GLY A 220 -2.41 16.77 10.46
N VAL A 221 -1.98 16.24 9.31
CA VAL A 221 -1.54 14.84 9.21
C VAL A 221 -0.13 14.80 8.61
N ILE A 222 0.79 14.21 9.35
CA ILE A 222 2.21 14.09 8.97
C ILE A 222 2.56 12.62 8.78
N GLY A 223 3.15 12.31 7.63
CA GLY A 223 3.67 11.00 7.30
C GLY A 223 5.14 10.89 7.66
N ILE A 224 5.50 9.85 8.41
CA ILE A 224 6.87 9.44 8.68
C ILE A 224 7.11 8.16 7.88
N GLN A 225 7.84 8.26 6.79
CA GLN A 225 8.16 7.15 5.91
C GLN A 225 9.52 6.56 6.30
N ILE A 226 9.56 5.25 6.52
CA ILE A 226 10.78 4.49 6.81
C ILE A 226 10.98 3.50 5.66
N GLU A 227 12.00 3.74 4.85
CA GLU A 227 12.35 2.89 3.72
C GLU A 227 13.53 1.98 4.06
N TRP A 228 13.38 0.69 3.75
CA TRP A 228 14.42 -0.33 3.89
C TRP A 228 14.77 -0.90 2.51
N ASP A 229 15.80 -0.36 1.87
CA ASP A 229 16.39 -0.93 0.65
C ASP A 229 17.65 -1.71 1.03
N CYS A 230 17.51 -3.03 1.16
CA CYS A 230 18.56 -3.87 1.73
C CYS A 230 19.14 -4.85 0.73
N ASP A 231 20.45 -4.82 0.60
CA ASP A 231 21.24 -5.79 -0.13
C ASP A 231 21.78 -6.85 0.83
N LEU A 232 21.17 -8.04 0.82
CA LEU A 232 21.50 -9.15 1.72
C LEU A 232 22.74 -9.94 1.27
N ASP A 233 23.36 -9.57 0.14
CA ASP A 233 24.67 -10.10 -0.23
C ASP A 233 25.80 -9.42 0.56
N LYS A 234 25.50 -8.26 1.17
CA LYS A 234 26.41 -7.51 2.02
C LYS A 234 26.20 -7.82 3.49
N ALA A 235 27.06 -7.25 4.33
CA ALA A 235 26.93 -7.36 5.77
C ALA A 235 25.58 -6.78 6.26
N PRO A 236 24.90 -7.42 7.22
CA PRO A 236 23.65 -6.92 7.80
C PRO A 236 23.73 -5.49 8.35
N SER A 237 24.93 -5.00 8.70
CA SER A 237 25.18 -3.62 9.15
C SER A 237 24.95 -2.55 8.09
N GLU A 238 25.01 -2.87 6.80
CA GLU A 238 24.81 -1.90 5.70
C GLU A 238 23.33 -1.65 5.39
N CYS A 239 22.43 -2.57 5.77
CA CYS A 239 20.99 -2.45 5.58
C CYS A 239 20.40 -1.48 6.62
N ASN A 240 20.34 -0.18 6.34
CA ASN A 240 19.89 0.82 7.32
C ASN A 240 18.63 1.55 6.84
N PRO A 241 17.77 2.03 7.77
CA PRO A 241 16.54 2.70 7.40
C PRO A 241 16.83 4.11 6.85
N HIS A 242 16.09 4.48 5.82
CA HIS A 242 16.04 5.85 5.31
C HIS A 242 14.73 6.50 5.72
N TYR A 243 14.80 7.67 6.36
CA TYR A 243 13.63 8.39 6.86
C TYR A 243 13.27 9.55 5.92
N SER A 244 12.01 9.59 5.49
CA SER A 244 11.43 10.73 4.76
C SER A 244 10.18 11.23 5.48
N PHE A 245 9.92 12.53 5.37
CA PHE A 245 8.83 13.20 6.05
C PHE A 245 7.99 13.96 5.03
N SER A 246 6.68 13.78 5.08
CA SER A 246 5.75 14.46 4.18
C SER A 246 4.50 14.88 4.92
N ARG A 247 3.87 15.96 4.47
CA ARG A 247 2.53 16.35 4.93
C ARG A 247 1.51 15.59 4.09
N LEU A 248 0.62 14.84 4.73
CA LEU A 248 -0.35 13.97 4.06
C LEU A 248 -1.69 14.67 3.83
N ASP A 249 -2.01 15.71 4.60
CA ASP A 249 -3.20 16.53 4.36
C ASP A 249 -2.99 17.55 3.23
N ASN A 250 -4.03 17.77 2.43
CA ASN A 250 -3.96 18.66 1.26
C ASN A 250 -3.73 20.12 1.68
N LYS A 251 -2.51 20.62 1.50
CA LYS A 251 -2.14 22.03 1.72
C LYS A 251 -2.95 23.01 0.84
N PHE A 252 -3.47 22.53 -0.30
CA PHE A 252 -4.15 23.34 -1.33
C PHE A 252 -5.65 23.54 -1.13
N SER A 253 -6.19 23.14 0.01
CA SER A 253 -7.59 23.41 0.33
C SER A 253 -7.75 24.78 0.99
N GLU A 254 -7.25 25.85 0.36
CA GLU A 254 -7.45 27.22 0.85
C GLU A 254 -8.95 27.58 0.98
N ASN A 255 -9.84 26.78 0.36
CA ASN A 255 -11.29 26.96 0.38
C ASN A 255 -12.09 25.72 0.83
N SER A 256 -11.48 24.71 1.48
CA SER A 256 -12.29 23.58 2.01
C SER A 256 -12.75 23.85 3.44
N ILE A 257 -14.03 23.56 3.68
CA ILE A 257 -14.77 23.73 4.95
C ILE A 257 -14.13 22.93 6.11
N SER A 258 -13.25 21.98 5.81
CA SER A 258 -12.55 21.12 6.77
C SER A 258 -11.02 21.29 6.69
N SER A 259 -10.53 22.52 6.87
CA SER A 259 -9.10 22.77 7.03
C SER A 259 -8.62 22.27 8.40
N GLY A 260 -7.77 21.24 8.37
CA GLY A 260 -7.11 20.63 9.53
C GLY A 260 -7.71 19.32 10.02
N TYR A 261 -7.21 18.82 11.15
CA TYR A 261 -7.61 17.54 11.75
C TYR A 261 -8.08 17.74 13.19
N ASN A 262 -9.33 17.35 13.46
CA ASN A 262 -9.93 17.46 14.78
C ASN A 262 -10.94 16.33 15.02
N PHE A 263 -11.15 16.01 16.30
CA PHE A 263 -12.20 15.08 16.71
C PHE A 263 -12.71 15.43 18.10
N ARG A 264 -13.90 14.92 18.43
CA ARG A 264 -14.52 15.08 19.74
C ARG A 264 -14.50 13.76 20.49
N PHE A 265 -14.23 13.83 21.79
CA PHE A 265 -14.38 12.73 22.72
C PHE A 265 -14.93 13.26 24.04
N ALA A 266 -15.47 12.38 24.86
CA ALA A 266 -16.06 12.76 26.15
C ALA A 266 -15.49 11.91 27.27
N LYS A 267 -15.33 12.54 28.44
CA LYS A 267 -15.06 11.85 29.71
C LYS A 267 -16.35 11.86 30.53
N TYR A 268 -16.85 10.68 30.87
CA TYR A 268 -18.10 10.50 31.61
C TYR A 268 -17.84 10.36 33.11
N TYR A 269 -18.70 10.96 33.92
CA TYR A 269 -18.64 11.00 35.36
C TYR A 269 -20.04 10.85 35.95
N ARG A 270 -20.12 10.53 37.25
CA ARG A 270 -21.39 10.50 38.00
C ARG A 270 -21.27 11.39 39.22
N ASP A 271 -22.32 12.16 39.50
CA ASP A 271 -22.37 12.99 40.71
C ASP A 271 -22.81 12.19 41.94
N GLY A 272 -22.83 12.83 43.11
CA GLY A 272 -23.26 12.21 44.37
C GLY A 272 -24.72 11.78 44.42
N ALA A 273 -25.56 12.28 43.49
CA ALA A 273 -26.95 11.88 43.32
C ALA A 273 -27.12 10.73 42.30
N GLY A 274 -26.02 10.25 41.70
CA GLY A 274 -26.03 9.20 40.68
C GLY A 274 -26.38 9.68 39.27
N VAL A 275 -26.50 10.99 39.04
CA VAL A 275 -26.78 11.56 37.72
C VAL A 275 -25.49 11.61 36.90
N GLU A 276 -25.56 11.14 35.66
CA GLU A 276 -24.43 11.15 34.74
C GLU A 276 -24.21 12.54 34.16
N PHE A 277 -22.95 12.98 34.16
CA PHE A 277 -22.50 14.19 33.46
C PHE A 277 -21.21 13.91 32.72
N ARG A 278 -20.91 14.69 31.68
CA ARG A 278 -19.68 14.50 30.89
C ARG A 278 -18.93 15.79 30.70
N THR A 279 -17.62 15.66 30.48
CA THR A 279 -16.80 16.74 29.94
C THR A 279 -16.53 16.42 28.48
N LEU A 280 -17.05 17.26 27.59
CA LEU A 280 -16.79 17.15 26.16
C LEU A 280 -15.46 17.85 25.84
N MET A 281 -14.63 17.16 25.08
CA MET A 281 -13.32 17.61 24.67
C MET A 281 -13.24 17.53 23.15
N LYS A 282 -13.01 18.69 22.51
CA LYS A 282 -12.72 18.76 21.09
C LYS A 282 -11.24 19.03 20.91
N ALA A 283 -10.52 18.01 20.46
CA ALA A 283 -9.09 18.08 20.28
C ALA A 283 -8.72 18.43 18.83
N TYR A 284 -7.77 19.34 18.71
CA TYR A 284 -7.04 19.68 17.51
C TYR A 284 -5.59 19.27 17.72
N GLY A 285 -4.96 18.74 16.68
CA GLY A 285 -3.63 18.18 16.85
C GLY A 285 -3.05 17.59 15.59
N ILE A 286 -1.87 17.03 15.76
CA ILE A 286 -1.09 16.45 14.67
C ILE A 286 -1.21 14.95 14.77
N ARG A 287 -1.76 14.34 13.72
CA ARG A 287 -1.75 12.90 13.54
C ARG A 287 -0.46 12.52 12.80
N PHE A 288 0.29 11.59 13.36
CA PHE A 288 1.51 11.05 12.76
C PHE A 288 1.26 9.62 12.31
N ASP A 289 1.48 9.38 11.01
CA ASP A 289 1.32 8.07 10.39
C ASP A 289 2.71 7.54 10.03
N VAL A 290 3.17 6.51 10.74
CA VAL A 290 4.44 5.84 10.47
C VAL A 290 4.22 4.75 9.43
N MET A 291 4.76 4.97 8.24
CA MET A 291 4.64 4.06 7.10
C MET A 291 5.99 3.40 6.84
N VAL A 292 6.02 2.08 6.72
CA VAL A 292 7.25 1.32 6.51
C VAL A 292 7.17 0.61 5.18
N ASN A 293 8.12 0.91 4.30
CA ASN A 293 8.28 0.25 3.01
C ASN A 293 9.66 -0.39 2.95
N GLY A 294 9.80 -1.45 2.18
CA GLY A 294 11.12 -2.02 1.97
C GLY A 294 11.14 -3.13 0.94
N LYS A 295 12.35 -3.37 0.45
CA LYS A 295 12.69 -4.47 -0.44
C LYS A 295 14.04 -5.02 0.00
N ALA A 296 14.16 -6.34 -0.03
CA ALA A 296 15.43 -7.02 0.17
C ALA A 296 15.81 -7.74 -1.12
N GLY A 297 17.08 -7.63 -1.51
CA GLY A 297 17.68 -8.41 -2.60
C GLY A 297 18.69 -9.40 -2.03
N LYS A 298 18.67 -10.64 -2.52
CA LYS A 298 19.71 -11.65 -2.21
C LYS A 298 20.06 -12.43 -3.46
N PHE A 299 21.34 -12.75 -3.63
CA PHE A 299 21.83 -13.55 -4.75
C PHE A 299 21.03 -14.85 -4.90
N SER A 300 20.59 -15.12 -6.12
CA SER A 300 19.92 -16.37 -6.48
C SER A 300 20.34 -16.82 -7.87
N ILE A 301 20.60 -18.11 -8.00
CA ILE A 301 21.09 -18.70 -9.26
C ILE A 301 20.04 -18.68 -10.37
N ILE A 302 18.75 -18.79 -10.01
CA ILE A 302 17.64 -18.85 -10.97
C ILE A 302 17.53 -17.56 -11.80
N PRO A 303 17.33 -16.35 -11.22
CA PRO A 303 17.26 -15.11 -12.00
C PRO A 303 18.57 -14.80 -12.72
N THR A 304 19.70 -15.25 -12.16
CA THR A 304 21.03 -15.11 -12.80
C THR A 304 21.09 -15.86 -14.12
N ILE A 305 20.74 -17.15 -14.15
CA ILE A 305 20.76 -17.97 -15.38
C ILE A 305 19.73 -17.45 -16.40
N ILE A 306 18.53 -17.07 -15.95
CA ILE A 306 17.49 -16.53 -16.83
C ILE A 306 18.01 -15.25 -17.51
N ASN A 307 18.58 -14.32 -16.76
CA ASN A 307 19.09 -13.07 -17.33
C ASN A 307 20.33 -13.27 -18.21
N ILE A 308 21.19 -14.26 -17.93
CA ILE A 308 22.27 -14.67 -18.84
C ILE A 308 21.67 -15.20 -20.14
N GLY A 309 20.73 -16.13 -20.07
CA GLY A 309 20.08 -16.74 -21.22
C GLY A 309 19.35 -15.71 -22.11
N SER A 310 18.57 -14.82 -21.50
CA SER A 310 17.93 -13.69 -22.19
C SER A 310 18.96 -12.74 -22.81
N GLY A 311 20.07 -12.48 -22.12
CA GLY A 311 21.18 -11.68 -22.65
C GLY A 311 21.81 -12.28 -23.91
N VAL A 312 22.05 -13.60 -23.93
CA VAL A 312 22.57 -14.32 -25.11
C VAL A 312 21.55 -14.31 -26.25
N ALA A 313 20.26 -14.55 -25.96
CA ALA A 313 19.21 -14.51 -26.96
C ALA A 313 19.12 -13.12 -27.63
N LEU A 314 19.29 -12.04 -26.86
CA LEU A 314 19.28 -10.67 -27.37
C LEU A 314 20.41 -10.40 -28.38
N MET A 315 21.54 -11.11 -28.30
CA MET A 315 22.62 -10.99 -29.29
C MET A 315 22.16 -11.41 -30.70
N GLY A 316 21.18 -12.32 -30.81
CA GLY A 316 20.58 -12.74 -32.07
C GLY A 316 19.86 -11.60 -32.81
N ALA A 317 19.29 -10.63 -32.08
CA ALA A 317 18.68 -9.45 -32.69
C ALA A 317 19.71 -8.59 -33.45
N GLY A 318 20.96 -8.57 -32.96
CA GLY A 318 22.07 -7.91 -33.66
C GLY A 318 22.41 -8.59 -34.99
N ALA A 319 22.39 -9.92 -35.05
CA ALA A 319 22.61 -10.66 -36.29
C ALA A 319 21.48 -10.41 -37.30
N PHE A 320 20.22 -10.42 -36.84
CA PHE A 320 19.07 -10.08 -37.67
C PHE A 320 19.16 -8.67 -38.26
N PHE A 321 19.55 -7.68 -37.45
CA PHE A 321 19.72 -6.31 -37.93
C PHE A 321 20.88 -6.20 -38.93
N CYS A 322 22.01 -6.86 -38.65
CA CYS A 322 23.13 -6.92 -39.59
C CYS A 322 22.70 -7.54 -40.93
N ASP A 323 21.96 -8.64 -40.90
CA ASP A 323 21.42 -9.30 -42.08
C ASP A 323 20.49 -8.38 -42.88
N LEU A 324 19.60 -7.64 -42.21
CA LEU A 324 18.70 -6.69 -42.85
C LEU A 324 19.48 -5.57 -43.56
N VAL A 325 20.53 -5.04 -42.91
CA VAL A 325 21.41 -4.03 -43.53
C VAL A 325 22.17 -4.60 -44.73
N LEU A 326 22.73 -5.81 -44.61
CA LEU A 326 23.49 -6.46 -45.69
C LEU A 326 22.62 -6.76 -46.92
N ILE A 327 21.37 -7.18 -46.70
CA ILE A 327 20.45 -7.57 -47.78
C ILE A 327 19.79 -6.35 -48.44
N TYR A 328 19.45 -5.28 -47.71
CA TYR A 328 18.63 -4.20 -48.24
C TYR A 328 19.39 -2.89 -48.52
N PHE A 329 20.46 -2.59 -47.79
CA PHE A 329 21.08 -1.25 -47.82
C PHE A 329 22.46 -1.20 -48.50
N ILE A 330 23.11 -2.33 -48.77
CA ILE A 330 24.43 -2.36 -49.41
C ILE A 330 24.32 -2.41 -50.93
N LYS A 331 25.16 -1.64 -51.63
CA LYS A 331 25.22 -1.57 -53.11
C LYS A 331 25.47 -2.91 -53.82
N LYS A 332 26.07 -3.89 -53.13
CA LYS A 332 26.27 -5.29 -53.60
C LYS A 332 25.27 -6.28 -52.96
N SER A 333 24.08 -5.83 -52.57
CA SER A 333 23.05 -6.66 -51.94
C SER A 333 22.68 -7.91 -52.74
N HIS A 334 22.60 -7.81 -54.08
CA HIS A 334 22.30 -8.94 -54.97
C HIS A 334 23.28 -10.11 -54.79
N PHE A 335 24.59 -9.84 -54.74
CA PHE A 335 25.61 -10.88 -54.51
C PHE A 335 25.45 -11.59 -53.16
N TYR A 336 25.07 -10.84 -52.12
CA TYR A 336 24.85 -11.41 -50.79
C TYR A 336 23.55 -12.23 -50.73
N ARG A 337 22.51 -11.79 -51.43
CA ARG A 337 21.22 -12.47 -51.51
C ARG A 337 21.34 -13.82 -52.23
N ASP A 338 22.07 -13.87 -53.33
CA ASP A 338 22.28 -15.09 -54.12
C ASP A 338 23.15 -16.13 -53.40
N LYS A 339 23.99 -15.71 -52.44
CA LYS A 339 24.77 -16.61 -51.59
C LYS A 339 24.02 -17.06 -50.33
N LYS A 340 23.02 -16.31 -49.89
CA LYS A 340 22.24 -16.61 -48.68
C LYS A 340 21.03 -17.49 -48.97
N TYR A 341 20.36 -17.28 -50.10
CA TYR A 341 19.15 -18.00 -50.47
C TYR A 341 19.42 -18.93 -51.64
N GLU A 342 19.11 -20.22 -51.48
CA GLU A 342 19.12 -21.20 -52.56
C GLU A 342 17.68 -21.44 -53.03
N GLU A 343 17.39 -21.15 -54.29
CA GLU A 343 16.05 -21.36 -54.86
C GLU A 343 15.81 -22.84 -55.16
N VAL A 344 15.02 -23.51 -54.32
CA VAL A 344 14.62 -24.90 -54.58
C VAL A 344 13.32 -24.92 -55.38
N ARG A 345 13.38 -25.41 -56.62
CA ARG A 345 12.19 -25.73 -57.41
C ARG A 345 11.78 -27.17 -57.13
N ILE A 346 10.68 -27.37 -56.40
CA ILE A 346 10.09 -28.70 -56.22
C ILE A 346 9.40 -29.08 -57.54
N LEU A 347 10.04 -29.94 -58.33
CA LEU A 347 9.41 -30.65 -59.43
C LEU A 347 8.39 -31.62 -58.83
N ARG A 348 7.09 -31.30 -58.95
CA ARG A 348 6.02 -32.28 -58.76
C ARG A 348 6.14 -33.30 -59.89
N VAL A 349 6.70 -34.47 -59.59
CA VAL A 349 6.66 -35.63 -60.48
C VAL A 349 5.22 -36.18 -60.48
N PRO A 350 4.57 -36.40 -61.64
CA PRO A 350 3.26 -37.03 -61.68
C PRO A 350 3.35 -38.51 -61.27
N PRO A 351 2.34 -39.07 -60.60
CA PRO A 351 2.39 -40.45 -60.12
C PRO A 351 2.25 -41.41 -61.30
N GLY A 352 3.27 -42.23 -61.55
CA GLY A 352 3.20 -43.27 -62.56
C GLY A 352 4.48 -44.08 -62.70
N LEU A 353 4.41 -45.33 -62.24
CA LEU A 353 5.30 -46.48 -62.51
C LEU A 353 6.65 -46.53 -61.77
N ALA A 354 6.64 -47.23 -60.64
CA ALA A 354 7.37 -48.50 -60.51
C ALA A 354 6.98 -49.19 -59.18
N GLU A 355 5.91 -50.00 -59.22
CA GLU A 355 5.77 -51.14 -58.32
C GLU A 355 6.35 -52.37 -59.02
N SER A 356 7.20 -53.10 -58.31
CA SER A 356 7.19 -54.57 -58.18
C SER A 356 8.60 -55.11 -57.95
N SER A 357 8.96 -55.32 -56.68
CA SER A 357 9.27 -56.66 -56.16
C SER A 357 9.52 -56.56 -54.66
N GLN A 358 8.53 -56.99 -53.87
CA GLN A 358 8.71 -57.36 -52.47
C GLN A 358 9.40 -58.73 -52.42
N GLN A 359 10.39 -58.89 -51.53
CA GLN A 359 10.31 -59.84 -50.40
C GLN A 359 11.51 -59.66 -49.44
N GLY A 360 11.22 -59.20 -48.21
CA GLY A 360 11.75 -59.76 -46.96
C GLY A 360 13.13 -59.33 -46.41
N ARG A 361 13.15 -58.43 -45.43
CA ARG A 361 13.41 -58.73 -43.99
C ARG A 361 13.33 -57.47 -43.12
N THR A 362 12.52 -57.51 -42.07
CA THR A 362 12.38 -56.52 -40.99
C THR A 362 13.48 -56.70 -39.91
N PRO A 363 13.70 -55.68 -39.03
CA PRO A 363 14.93 -55.40 -38.29
C PRO A 363 14.88 -55.80 -36.80
N GLU A 364 15.99 -55.69 -36.07
CA GLU A 364 16.04 -55.14 -34.70
C GLU A 364 17.47 -54.93 -34.15
N ALA A 365 17.53 -54.10 -33.11
CA ALA A 365 18.63 -53.28 -32.61
C ALA A 365 19.68 -54.01 -31.72
N GLU A 366 20.92 -53.52 -31.76
CA GLU A 366 21.96 -53.75 -30.73
C GLU A 366 22.13 -52.47 -29.89
N GLU A 367 21.92 -52.62 -28.58
CA GLU A 367 22.16 -51.62 -27.54
C GLU A 367 23.33 -52.11 -26.66
N ALA A 368 24.16 -51.17 -26.21
CA ALA A 368 25.43 -51.43 -25.54
C ALA A 368 25.28 -51.87 -24.06
N GLU A 369 26.23 -52.70 -23.64
CA GLU A 369 26.29 -53.46 -22.39
C GLU A 369 27.00 -52.74 -21.22
N GLN A 370 26.57 -53.01 -19.97
CA GLN A 370 27.35 -53.44 -18.77
C GLN A 370 26.74 -52.96 -17.42
N PRO A 371 26.98 -53.63 -16.27
CA PRO A 371 26.95 -55.08 -15.98
C PRO A 371 26.18 -55.47 -14.67
N GLU A 372 26.14 -56.78 -14.41
CA GLU A 372 25.39 -57.60 -13.44
C GLU A 372 25.55 -57.34 -11.92
N VAL A 373 24.58 -57.82 -11.12
CA VAL A 373 24.77 -58.81 -10.00
C VAL A 373 23.50 -59.67 -9.82
N HIS A 374 23.71 -60.91 -9.36
CA HIS A 374 22.98 -62.16 -9.57
C HIS A 374 22.07 -62.64 -8.40
N HIS A 375 21.15 -63.57 -8.77
CA HIS A 375 20.66 -64.77 -8.06
C HIS A 375 19.49 -64.77 -7.04
N GLY A 376 18.55 -65.70 -7.30
CA GLY A 376 17.94 -66.56 -6.26
C GLY A 376 16.46 -66.90 -6.45
N GLY A 377 16.16 -68.10 -6.97
CA GLY A 377 14.79 -68.58 -7.28
C GLY A 377 14.06 -69.30 -6.12
N GLY A 378 12.85 -69.83 -6.41
CA GLY A 378 12.16 -70.77 -5.52
C GLY A 378 10.64 -70.82 -5.65
N SER A 379 10.14 -71.91 -6.23
CA SER A 379 8.75 -72.35 -6.42
C SER A 379 7.96 -72.60 -5.10
N GLN A 380 6.64 -72.34 -5.05
CA GLN A 380 5.58 -73.35 -4.83
C GLN A 380 4.17 -72.79 -4.49
N LYS A 381 3.18 -73.62 -4.84
CA LYS A 381 1.70 -73.59 -4.71
C LYS A 381 1.14 -73.27 -3.31
N GLY A 382 -0.13 -72.83 -3.28
CA GLY A 382 -1.06 -73.16 -2.19
C GLY A 382 -2.25 -72.21 -1.99
N ASN A 383 -3.47 -72.75 -2.07
CA ASN A 383 -4.78 -72.09 -1.91
C ASN A 383 -5.05 -71.52 -0.50
N GLY A 384 -5.98 -70.55 -0.42
CA GLY A 384 -6.83 -70.35 0.77
C GLY A 384 -7.37 -68.93 0.98
N CYS A 385 -8.65 -68.69 0.66
CA CYS A 385 -9.48 -67.64 1.27
C CYS A 385 -10.11 -68.20 2.57
N PRO A 386 -10.48 -67.35 3.57
CA PRO A 386 -11.85 -66.82 3.58
C PRO A 386 -12.01 -65.37 4.09
N CYS A 387 -13.17 -64.80 3.71
CA CYS A 387 -13.71 -63.51 4.11
C CYS A 387 -14.45 -63.54 5.47
N GLN A 388 -14.55 -62.38 6.13
CA GLN A 388 -15.79 -61.82 6.72
C GLN A 388 -15.53 -60.32 7.02
N GLN A 389 -16.17 -59.34 6.33
CA GLN A 389 -17.55 -58.81 6.50
C GLN A 389 -17.76 -58.18 7.90
N LEU A 390 -18.33 -56.98 8.10
CA LEU A 390 -19.26 -56.17 7.31
C LEU A 390 -19.42 -54.77 7.97
N LEU A 391 -19.53 -53.67 7.19
CA LEU A 391 -20.71 -52.78 7.10
C LEU A 391 -20.37 -51.44 6.39
N GLU A 392 -20.94 -51.30 5.19
CA GLU A 392 -21.02 -50.17 4.24
C GLU A 392 -22.39 -49.44 4.41
N PRO A 393 -22.85 -48.48 3.55
CA PRO A 393 -22.22 -47.63 2.53
C PRO A 393 -22.72 -46.15 2.56
N VAL A 394 -22.26 -45.30 1.60
CA VAL A 394 -23.08 -44.52 0.62
C VAL A 394 -22.21 -43.40 -0.05
N SER A 395 -22.33 -43.29 -1.38
CA SER A 395 -21.80 -42.28 -2.34
C SER A 395 -23.01 -41.82 -3.21
N PRO A 396 -23.00 -40.85 -4.17
CA PRO A 396 -21.87 -40.12 -4.81
C PRO A 396 -22.10 -38.62 -5.16
N HIS A 397 -21.07 -37.94 -5.68
CA HIS A 397 -21.18 -37.08 -6.89
C HIS A 397 -19.80 -36.71 -7.51
N ARG A 398 -19.78 -36.73 -8.85
CA ARG A 398 -18.68 -36.46 -9.79
C ARG A 398 -18.29 -34.97 -9.88
N ALA A 399 -17.03 -34.66 -10.17
CA ALA A 399 -16.60 -33.79 -11.28
C ALA A 399 -15.08 -33.82 -11.47
N ALA A 400 -14.64 -34.04 -12.71
CA ALA A 400 -13.25 -33.99 -13.16
C ALA A 400 -12.89 -32.59 -13.68
N CYS A 401 -11.71 -32.09 -13.35
CA CYS A 401 -11.12 -30.88 -13.92
C CYS A 401 -10.38 -31.22 -15.22
N LEU A 402 -10.78 -30.58 -16.33
CA LEU A 402 -10.02 -30.47 -17.58
C LEU A 402 -9.74 -28.97 -17.81
N LEU A 403 -8.49 -28.55 -17.71
CA LEU A 403 -8.03 -27.23 -18.14
C LEU A 403 -7.38 -27.37 -19.52
N CYS A 404 -8.11 -26.93 -20.55
CA CYS A 404 -7.58 -26.71 -21.90
C CYS A 404 -7.09 -25.25 -22.03
N SER A 405 -5.84 -25.07 -22.43
CA SER A 405 -5.26 -23.79 -22.88
C SER A 405 -5.88 -23.32 -24.21
N PRO A 406 -6.13 -22.01 -24.41
CA PRO A 406 -6.53 -21.49 -25.72
C PRO A 406 -5.28 -21.19 -26.58
N SER A 407 -5.23 -21.80 -27.76
CA SER A 407 -4.30 -21.42 -28.83
C SER A 407 -4.89 -20.25 -29.63
N ILE A 408 -4.22 -19.10 -29.60
CA ILE A 408 -4.55 -17.93 -30.41
C ILE A 408 -4.15 -18.21 -31.87
N ARG A 409 -5.14 -18.28 -32.78
CA ARG A 409 -4.92 -18.25 -34.24
C ARG A 409 -5.24 -16.86 -34.77
N ILE A 410 -4.23 -16.20 -35.34
CA ILE A 410 -4.38 -14.96 -36.10
C ILE A 410 -4.69 -15.35 -37.56
N ILE A 411 -5.87 -15.00 -38.06
CA ILE A 411 -6.25 -15.17 -39.48
C ILE A 411 -6.17 -13.79 -40.14
N ALA A 412 -5.35 -13.69 -41.19
CA ALA A 412 -5.24 -12.52 -42.05
C ALA A 412 -6.34 -12.53 -43.12
N VAL A 413 -7.00 -11.39 -43.33
CA VAL A 413 -8.02 -11.18 -44.38
C VAL A 413 -7.44 -10.22 -45.44
N PRO A 414 -7.52 -10.53 -46.76
CA PRO A 414 -7.11 -9.62 -47.83
C PRO A 414 -8.26 -8.71 -48.33
N PRO A 415 -7.99 -7.62 -49.07
CA PRO A 415 -8.95 -6.55 -49.33
C PRO A 415 -9.63 -6.55 -50.73
N SER A 416 -10.71 -5.74 -50.81
CA SER A 416 -11.51 -5.31 -51.99
C SER A 416 -12.70 -6.23 -52.36
N THR A 417 -13.86 -5.77 -52.85
CA THR A 417 -14.30 -4.49 -53.42
C THR A 417 -15.83 -4.29 -53.26
N ARG A 418 -16.25 -3.01 -53.32
CA ARG A 418 -17.61 -2.38 -53.42
C ARG A 418 -18.85 -3.23 -53.75
N LEU A 419 -19.95 -2.91 -53.06
CA LEU A 419 -21.29 -2.77 -53.65
C LEU A 419 -22.12 -1.71 -52.90
N THR A 420 -22.82 -0.91 -53.68
CA THR A 420 -23.56 0.34 -53.36
C THR A 420 -25.02 0.11 -53.00
N LEU A 421 -25.48 0.76 -51.90
CA LEU A 421 -26.81 1.41 -51.63
C LEU A 421 -28.12 0.59 -51.79
N PRO A 422 -29.28 0.99 -51.22
CA PRO A 422 -29.63 2.32 -50.69
C PRO A 422 -30.26 2.39 -49.28
N ALA A 423 -30.38 3.64 -48.83
CA ALA A 423 -30.96 4.12 -47.59
C ALA A 423 -32.49 3.96 -47.51
N THR A 424 -32.99 3.78 -46.28
CA THR A 424 -34.34 4.21 -45.89
C THR A 424 -34.30 4.81 -44.48
N SER A 425 -34.94 5.97 -44.39
CA SER A 425 -35.16 6.82 -43.22
C SER A 425 -36.19 6.23 -42.26
N LEU A 426 -36.03 6.46 -40.96
CA LEU A 426 -37.16 6.70 -40.05
C LEU A 426 -36.67 7.31 -38.73
N SER A 427 -36.93 8.60 -38.60
CA SER A 427 -37.08 9.33 -37.35
C SER A 427 -38.39 8.91 -36.67
N SER A 428 -38.39 8.63 -35.37
CA SER A 428 -39.46 9.11 -34.48
C SER A 428 -39.05 9.00 -33.01
N SER A 429 -39.19 10.15 -32.37
CA SER A 429 -39.19 10.48 -30.95
C SER A 429 -40.10 9.58 -30.11
N TYR A 430 -39.74 9.35 -28.85
CA TYR A 430 -40.69 9.22 -27.73
C TYR A 430 -40.05 9.70 -26.43
N VAL A 431 -40.65 10.77 -25.89
CA VAL A 431 -40.80 11.26 -24.50
C VAL A 431 -39.66 11.08 -23.51
#